data_AF-A0A085M314-F1
#
_entry.id   AF-A0A085M314-F1
#
_cell.length_a   1.000
_cell.length_b   1.000
_cell.length_c   1.000
_cell.angle_alpha   90.00
_cell.angle_beta   90.00
_cell.angle_gamma   90.00
#
_symmetry.space_group_name_H-M   'P 1'
#
loop_
_entity.id
_entity.type
_entity.pdbx_description
1 polymer ?
#
loop_
_entity_poly.entity_id
_entity_poly.type
_entity_poly.pdbx_seq_one_letter_code
_entity_poly.pdbx_strand_id
1 'polypeptide(L)'
;MDYVIDQIPVGMSMETRKGLKKFAYQLVTIADWACGAHDYRQLLSEHWSLALCAATFLLCFSLTLIHALRHGGRYIYLWQSTFFFGIIREISNVYLFPNANFCWHGQTLLTFFGRRIPAYVLFCLYPTFVYSSLVIVKRLKLHSPAECFLVALCSTVARIPYEILGTKLVWFTWHTDHPFVKQKLYHIPLSVVVLYFWSVACFVAFLHLSQRLLLPPLYNWKLFAREIACCWLAAICGPLVGYLLFENAFVLSHWLFSNGTIGVLAMSQLICFHLLIFGYFTRQPAKASAVSCVELNVAWLLQCVCFLIIAFAVRPEEIVSTGLHQPIGRCGTRIATPAMLLSGFEMERFMCPRLVESYEFDFHCTRAPSEHKPIEWYTICGKAFEKHAEFVLVLLWIMTAVTAAQVNWCWPFKNGGKKLSKDKDE
;
A
#
# COMPACT_ATOMS: atom_id res chain seq x y z
N MET A 1 -32.11 -8.35 -15.92
CA MET A 1 -32.60 -6.98 -16.19
C MET A 1 -33.69 -6.96 -17.26
N ASP A 2 -33.54 -7.68 -18.39
CA ASP A 2 -34.57 -7.71 -19.43
C ASP A 2 -35.95 -8.10 -18.93
N TYR A 3 -36.03 -9.13 -18.08
CA TYR A 3 -37.28 -9.58 -17.47
C TYR A 3 -38.01 -8.48 -16.69
N VAL A 4 -37.28 -7.60 -16.00
CA VAL A 4 -37.86 -6.53 -15.18
C VAL A 4 -38.37 -5.38 -16.06
N ILE A 5 -37.61 -5.02 -17.10
CA ILE A 5 -37.98 -3.93 -18.01
C ILE A 5 -39.15 -4.35 -18.92
N ASP A 6 -39.22 -5.63 -19.30
CA ASP A 6 -40.28 -6.15 -20.15
C ASP A 6 -41.62 -6.31 -19.41
N GLN A 7 -41.62 -6.29 -18.07
CA GLN A 7 -42.83 -6.34 -17.24
C GLN A 7 -43.39 -4.97 -16.83
N ILE A 8 -42.78 -3.86 -17.27
CA ILE A 8 -43.33 -2.52 -16.99
C ILE A 8 -44.61 -2.33 -17.82
N PRO A 9 -45.81 -2.23 -17.19
CA PRO A 9 -47.11 -2.27 -17.88
C PRO A 9 -47.47 -0.96 -18.61
N VAL A 10 -46.49 -0.08 -18.85
CA VAL A 10 -46.70 1.23 -19.46
C VAL A 10 -46.55 1.10 -20.98
N GLY A 11 -47.45 1.74 -21.74
CA GLY A 11 -47.44 1.81 -23.21
C GLY A 11 -46.25 2.60 -23.78
N MET A 12 -45.03 2.17 -23.45
CA MET A 12 -43.79 2.75 -23.93
C MET A 12 -43.55 2.35 -25.38
N SER A 13 -43.10 3.31 -26.19
CA SER A 13 -42.65 3.01 -27.55
C SER A 13 -41.46 2.03 -27.54
N MET A 14 -41.29 1.28 -28.63
CA MET A 14 -40.20 0.31 -28.76
C MET A 14 -38.82 0.97 -28.63
N GLU A 15 -38.69 2.21 -29.10
CA GLU A 15 -37.46 3.01 -29.00
C GLU A 15 -37.14 3.40 -27.55
N THR A 16 -38.13 3.88 -26.80
CA THR A 16 -37.96 4.20 -25.37
C THR A 16 -37.57 2.95 -24.58
N ARG A 17 -38.17 1.79 -24.89
CA ARG A 17 -37.82 0.51 -24.25
C ARG A 17 -36.37 0.09 -24.54
N LYS A 18 -35.92 0.20 -25.80
CA LYS A 18 -34.52 -0.07 -26.18
C LYS A 18 -33.55 0.90 -25.49
N GLY A 19 -33.90 2.18 -25.42
CA GLY A 19 -33.13 3.20 -24.69
C GLY A 19 -32.97 2.86 -23.21
N LEU A 20 -34.07 2.48 -22.55
CA LEU A 20 -34.05 2.10 -21.13
C LEU A 20 -33.22 0.83 -20.89
N LYS A 21 -33.34 -0.19 -21.75
CA LYS A 21 -32.50 -1.39 -21.68
C LYS A 21 -31.01 -1.03 -21.80
N LYS A 22 -30.63 -0.22 -22.79
CA LYS A 22 -29.24 0.22 -22.98
C LYS A 22 -28.71 0.97 -21.75
N PHE A 23 -29.48 1.91 -21.22
CA PHE A 23 -29.10 2.66 -20.02
C PHE A 23 -28.95 1.73 -18.81
N ALA A 24 -29.88 0.80 -18.61
CA ALA A 24 -29.85 -0.15 -17.50
C ALA A 24 -28.62 -1.09 -17.60
N TYR A 25 -28.31 -1.58 -18.79
CA TYR A 25 -27.08 -2.33 -19.06
C TYR A 25 -25.82 -1.50 -18.77
N GLN A 26 -25.75 -0.24 -19.22
CA GLN A 26 -24.64 0.64 -18.90
C GLN A 26 -24.47 0.84 -17.38
N LEU A 27 -25.57 1.03 -16.65
CA LEU A 27 -25.56 1.19 -15.21
C LEU A 27 -25.07 -0.08 -14.50
N VAL A 28 -25.49 -1.27 -14.93
CA VAL A 28 -24.99 -2.55 -14.39
C VAL A 28 -23.51 -2.74 -14.70
N THR A 29 -23.07 -2.44 -15.93
CA THR A 29 -21.65 -2.53 -16.29
C THR A 29 -20.80 -1.57 -15.46
N ILE A 30 -21.28 -0.35 -15.22
CA ILE A 30 -20.59 0.61 -14.34
C ILE A 30 -20.58 0.11 -12.90
N ALA A 31 -21.68 -0.48 -12.42
CA ALA A 31 -21.77 -1.01 -11.06
C ALA A 31 -20.85 -2.23 -10.84
N ASP A 32 -20.84 -3.20 -11.76
CA ASP A 32 -19.95 -4.38 -11.70
C ASP A 32 -18.47 -3.98 -11.87
N TRP A 33 -18.19 -2.97 -12.71
CA TRP A 33 -16.86 -2.39 -12.76
C TRP A 33 -16.51 -1.65 -11.47
N ALA A 34 -17.42 -0.88 -10.87
CA ALA A 34 -17.13 -0.13 -9.66
C ALA A 34 -16.84 -1.06 -8.48
N CYS A 35 -17.68 -2.08 -8.26
CA CYS A 35 -17.56 -3.01 -7.15
C CYS A 35 -18.03 -4.41 -7.54
N GLY A 36 -17.10 -5.37 -7.52
CA GLY A 36 -17.39 -6.79 -7.61
C GLY A 36 -17.48 -7.41 -6.22
N ALA A 37 -18.53 -8.18 -5.97
CA ALA A 37 -18.68 -9.00 -4.77
C ALA A 37 -18.31 -10.46 -5.08
N HIS A 38 -17.60 -11.10 -4.15
CA HIS A 38 -17.25 -12.52 -4.23
C HIS A 38 -17.92 -13.32 -3.12
N ASP A 39 -18.14 -14.62 -3.33
CA ASP A 39 -18.75 -15.47 -2.30
C ASP A 39 -17.77 -15.64 -1.12
N TYR A 40 -18.20 -15.26 0.08
CA TYR A 40 -17.39 -15.37 1.28
C TYR A 40 -17.06 -16.83 1.63
N ARG A 41 -17.93 -17.78 1.25
CA ARG A 41 -17.71 -19.21 1.51
C ARG A 41 -16.53 -19.72 0.69
N GLN A 42 -16.50 -19.35 -0.58
CA GLN A 42 -15.39 -19.67 -1.48
C GLN A 42 -14.09 -19.00 -1.01
N LEU A 43 -14.16 -17.72 -0.62
CA LEU A 43 -13.00 -17.01 -0.08
C LEU A 43 -12.42 -17.69 1.17
N LEU A 44 -13.28 -18.16 2.09
CA LEU A 44 -12.84 -18.84 3.30
C LEU A 44 -12.34 -20.27 3.04
N SER A 45 -12.84 -20.97 2.02
CA SER A 45 -12.35 -22.31 1.69
C SER A 45 -11.03 -22.28 0.93
N GLU A 46 -10.85 -21.34 0.00
CA GLU A 46 -9.71 -21.29 -0.92
C GLU A 46 -8.60 -20.34 -0.42
N HIS A 47 -8.95 -19.29 0.32
CA HIS A 47 -8.03 -18.19 0.65
C HIS A 47 -8.28 -17.55 2.01
N TRP A 48 -8.47 -18.38 3.05
CA TRP A 48 -8.79 -17.92 4.41
C TRP A 48 -7.74 -16.95 4.99
N SER A 49 -6.47 -17.08 4.60
CA SER A 49 -5.40 -16.18 5.05
C SER A 49 -5.61 -14.74 4.56
N LEU A 50 -6.09 -14.57 3.33
CA LEU A 50 -6.46 -13.26 2.77
C LEU A 50 -7.69 -12.68 3.48
N ALA A 51 -8.68 -13.52 3.79
CA ALA A 51 -9.86 -13.10 4.55
C ALA A 51 -9.49 -12.61 5.97
N LEU A 52 -8.62 -13.36 6.66
CA LEU A 52 -8.12 -12.98 7.99
C LEU A 52 -7.31 -11.69 7.92
N CYS A 53 -6.43 -11.54 6.92
CA CYS A 53 -5.67 -10.31 6.67
C CYS A 53 -6.61 -9.09 6.47
N ALA A 54 -7.63 -9.22 5.62
CA ALA A 54 -8.61 -8.17 5.39
C ALA A 54 -9.38 -7.79 6.67
N ALA A 55 -9.80 -8.78 7.47
CA ALA A 55 -10.46 -8.54 8.75
C ALA A 55 -9.55 -7.83 9.76
N THR A 56 -8.27 -8.21 9.84
CA THR A 56 -7.29 -7.52 10.69
C THR A 56 -7.08 -6.07 10.27
N PHE A 57 -6.95 -5.80 8.97
CA PHE A 57 -6.82 -4.42 8.50
C PHE A 57 -8.06 -3.58 8.77
N LEU A 58 -9.26 -4.17 8.73
CA LEU A 58 -10.49 -3.47 9.12
C LEU A 58 -10.49 -3.08 10.61
N LEU A 59 -10.00 -3.97 11.49
CA LEU A 59 -9.84 -3.68 12.91
C LEU A 59 -8.78 -2.58 13.14
N CYS A 60 -7.62 -2.67 12.47
CA CYS A 60 -6.58 -1.66 12.55
C CYS A 60 -7.05 -0.29 12.03
N PHE A 61 -7.79 -0.28 10.92
CA PHE A 61 -8.44 0.92 10.39
C PHE A 61 -9.37 1.55 11.43
N SER A 62 -10.19 0.73 12.09
CA SER A 62 -11.10 1.21 13.14
C SER A 62 -10.33 1.81 14.32
N LEU A 63 -9.24 1.17 14.76
CA LEU A 63 -8.39 1.69 15.84
C LEU A 63 -7.70 3.00 15.48
N THR A 64 -7.17 3.13 14.26
CA THR A 64 -6.57 4.39 13.79
C THR A 64 -7.60 5.51 13.68
N LEU A 65 -8.84 5.19 13.27
CA LEU A 65 -9.94 6.15 13.24
C LEU A 65 -10.36 6.59 14.65
N ILE A 66 -10.50 5.65 15.58
CA ILE A 66 -10.81 5.94 16.99
C ILE A 66 -9.74 6.87 17.56
N HIS A 67 -8.47 6.60 17.30
CA HIS A 67 -7.37 7.48 17.70
C HIS A 67 -7.54 8.89 17.11
N ALA A 68 -7.83 8.99 15.82
CA ALA A 68 -8.02 10.28 15.14
C ALA A 68 -9.20 11.07 15.73
N LEU A 69 -10.33 10.42 15.97
CA LEU A 69 -11.53 11.02 16.55
C LEU A 69 -11.32 11.46 18.00
N ARG A 70 -10.65 10.62 18.80
CA ARG A 70 -10.36 10.88 20.22
C ARG A 70 -9.49 12.13 20.42
N HIS A 71 -8.46 12.30 19.59
CA HIS A 71 -7.55 13.46 19.70
C HIS A 71 -8.04 14.67 18.91
N GLY A 72 -8.92 14.48 17.93
CA GLY A 72 -9.58 15.55 17.20
C GLY A 72 -8.63 16.46 16.42
N GLY A 73 -9.16 17.62 16.00
CA GLY A 73 -8.38 18.66 15.33
C GLY A 73 -7.64 18.15 14.09
N ARG A 74 -6.32 18.40 14.03
CA ARG A 74 -5.47 17.99 12.90
C ARG A 74 -5.43 16.48 12.69
N TYR A 75 -5.66 15.65 13.72
CA TYR A 75 -5.55 14.20 13.59
C TYR A 75 -6.63 13.60 12.67
N ILE A 76 -7.84 14.17 12.66
CA ILE A 76 -8.93 13.73 11.77
C ILE A 76 -8.59 14.04 10.31
N TYR A 77 -8.13 15.26 10.03
CA TYR A 77 -7.75 15.66 8.68
C TYR A 77 -6.56 14.86 8.14
N LEU A 78 -5.58 14.56 9.01
CA LEU A 78 -4.44 13.71 8.66
C LEU A 78 -4.87 12.28 8.37
N TRP A 79 -5.75 11.70 9.19
CA TRP A 79 -6.28 10.35 8.95
C TRP A 79 -7.02 10.29 7.61
N GLN A 80 -7.92 11.24 7.36
CA GLN A 80 -8.64 11.34 6.09
C GLN A 80 -7.69 11.52 4.89
N SER A 81 -6.63 12.30 5.07
CA SER A 81 -5.58 12.50 4.06
C SER A 81 -4.88 11.19 3.70
N THR A 82 -4.53 10.36 4.69
CA THR A 82 -3.91 9.04 4.44
C THR A 82 -4.85 8.05 3.76
N PHE A 83 -6.16 8.16 4.01
CA PHE A 83 -7.18 7.40 3.30
C PHE A 83 -7.23 7.80 1.81
N PHE A 84 -7.30 9.10 1.51
CA PHE A 84 -7.27 9.57 0.11
C PHE A 84 -5.93 9.27 -0.59
N PHE A 85 -4.82 9.38 0.12
CA PHE A 85 -3.50 8.99 -0.38
C PHE A 85 -3.51 7.55 -0.90
N GLY A 86 -4.12 6.62 -0.15
CA GLY A 86 -4.26 5.22 -0.55
C GLY A 86 -5.07 5.05 -1.82
N ILE A 87 -6.23 5.70 -1.90
CA ILE A 87 -7.10 5.67 -3.08
C ILE A 87 -6.36 6.18 -4.31
N ILE A 88 -5.77 7.37 -4.23
CA ILE A 88 -5.05 7.97 -5.36
C ILE A 88 -3.89 7.07 -5.76
N ARG A 89 -3.12 6.52 -4.82
CA ARG A 89 -1.99 5.65 -5.12
C ARG A 89 -2.41 4.40 -5.89
N GLU A 90 -3.43 3.67 -5.43
CA GLU A 90 -3.84 2.43 -6.10
C GLU A 90 -4.48 2.69 -7.46
N ILE A 91 -5.31 3.72 -7.59
CA ILE A 91 -5.88 4.12 -8.88
C ILE A 91 -4.77 4.56 -9.84
N SER A 92 -3.76 5.28 -9.34
CA SER A 92 -2.63 5.75 -10.14
C SER A 92 -1.81 4.59 -10.68
N ASN A 93 -1.57 3.56 -9.86
CA ASN A 93 -0.84 2.37 -10.27
C ASN A 93 -1.57 1.57 -11.35
N VAL A 94 -2.91 1.50 -11.29
CA VAL A 94 -3.68 0.69 -12.24
C VAL A 94 -4.03 1.45 -13.52
N TYR A 95 -4.39 2.74 -13.42
CA TYR A 95 -5.04 3.46 -14.52
C TYR A 95 -4.29 4.71 -15.02
N LEU A 96 -3.55 5.42 -14.16
CA LEU A 96 -2.92 6.69 -14.58
C LEU A 96 -1.54 6.47 -15.21
N PHE A 97 -0.76 5.55 -14.66
CA PHE A 97 0.59 5.28 -15.13
C PHE A 97 0.65 3.88 -15.78
N PRO A 98 0.82 3.78 -17.11
CA PRO A 98 0.92 2.48 -17.78
C PRO A 98 2.05 1.59 -17.24
N ASN A 99 3.17 2.21 -16.85
CA ASN A 99 4.35 1.58 -16.25
C ASN A 99 4.17 1.18 -14.78
N ALA A 100 3.06 1.56 -14.15
CA ALA A 100 2.80 1.24 -12.75
C ALA A 100 1.88 0.02 -12.59
N ASN A 101 1.35 -0.51 -13.70
CA ASN A 101 0.42 -1.64 -13.68
C ASN A 101 1.18 -2.97 -13.66
N PHE A 102 1.80 -3.27 -12.52
CA PHE A 102 2.65 -4.45 -12.33
C PHE A 102 2.18 -5.39 -11.20
N CYS A 103 1.01 -5.15 -10.62
CA CYS A 103 0.48 -5.91 -9.49
C CYS A 103 -0.99 -6.29 -9.72
N TRP A 104 -1.34 -7.54 -9.47
CA TRP A 104 -2.71 -8.06 -9.51
C TRP A 104 -3.08 -8.60 -8.14
N HIS A 105 -4.16 -8.11 -7.56
CA HIS A 105 -4.61 -8.57 -6.26
C HIS A 105 -5.53 -9.79 -6.35
N GLY A 106 -5.41 -10.67 -5.35
CA GLY A 106 -6.37 -11.72 -5.08
C GLY A 106 -7.75 -11.13 -4.77
N GLN A 107 -8.79 -11.88 -5.12
CA GLN A 107 -10.16 -11.43 -4.95
C GLN A 107 -10.57 -11.53 -3.48
N THR A 108 -11.25 -10.49 -2.97
CA THR A 108 -11.81 -10.50 -1.62
C THR A 108 -13.32 -10.36 -1.67
N LEU A 109 -13.98 -10.29 -0.51
CA LEU A 109 -15.43 -10.08 -0.43
C LEU A 109 -15.91 -8.91 -1.30
N LEU A 110 -15.15 -7.81 -1.30
CA LEU A 110 -15.40 -6.64 -2.14
C LEU A 110 -14.11 -6.23 -2.85
N THR A 111 -14.13 -6.23 -4.18
CA THR A 111 -13.01 -5.78 -5.02
C THR A 111 -13.49 -4.67 -5.95
N PHE A 112 -12.78 -3.55 -5.96
CA PHE A 112 -13.15 -2.34 -6.71
C PHE A 112 -12.41 -2.23 -8.04
N PHE A 113 -12.95 -1.37 -8.92
CA PHE A 113 -12.36 -0.94 -10.18
C PHE A 113 -11.99 -2.11 -11.10
N GLY A 114 -12.99 -2.74 -11.72
CA GLY A 114 -12.83 -3.89 -12.60
C GLY A 114 -12.22 -5.10 -11.89
N ARG A 115 -12.52 -5.28 -10.60
CA ARG A 115 -11.98 -6.37 -9.75
C ARG A 115 -10.45 -6.34 -9.62
N ARG A 116 -9.87 -5.13 -9.62
CA ARG A 116 -8.41 -4.90 -9.52
C ARG A 116 -7.92 -4.71 -8.10
N ILE A 117 -8.67 -3.97 -7.27
CA ILE A 117 -8.17 -3.48 -5.98
C ILE A 117 -9.14 -3.90 -4.85
N PRO A 118 -8.71 -4.77 -3.92
CA PRO A 118 -9.51 -5.17 -2.77
C PRO A 118 -9.89 -3.99 -1.88
N ALA A 119 -11.07 -4.05 -1.26
CA ALA A 119 -11.57 -2.99 -0.38
C ALA A 119 -10.59 -2.68 0.77
N TYR A 120 -10.00 -3.70 1.38
CA TYR A 120 -9.08 -3.50 2.51
C TYR A 120 -7.77 -2.82 2.09
N VAL A 121 -7.28 -3.08 0.88
CA VAL A 121 -6.09 -2.40 0.32
C VAL A 121 -6.43 -0.93 0.07
N LEU A 122 -7.58 -0.68 -0.57
CA LEU A 122 -8.00 0.65 -0.95
C LEU A 122 -8.28 1.56 0.25
N PHE A 123 -8.94 1.02 1.28
CA PHE A 123 -9.48 1.83 2.38
C PHE A 123 -8.73 1.67 3.71
N CYS A 124 -8.19 0.49 4.02
CA CYS A 124 -7.72 0.16 5.37
C CYS A 124 -6.19 0.17 5.51
N LEU A 125 -5.49 -0.26 4.46
CA LEU A 125 -4.04 -0.49 4.50
C LEU A 125 -3.25 0.81 4.74
N TYR A 126 -3.58 1.88 4.03
CA TYR A 126 -2.85 3.15 4.09
C TYR A 126 -3.05 3.92 5.39
N PRO A 127 -4.28 4.08 5.93
CA PRO A 127 -4.45 4.59 7.29
C PRO A 127 -3.70 3.75 8.32
N THR A 128 -3.68 2.42 8.19
CA THR A 128 -2.97 1.57 9.17
C THR A 128 -1.47 1.87 9.21
N PHE A 129 -0.79 1.94 8.05
CA PHE A 129 0.67 2.13 8.03
C PHE A 129 1.10 3.60 8.06
N VAL A 130 0.53 4.43 7.18
CA VAL A 130 1.01 5.80 6.95
C VAL A 130 0.61 6.69 8.13
N TYR A 131 -0.64 6.63 8.57
CA TYR A 131 -1.11 7.46 9.69
C TYR A 131 -0.41 7.08 11.00
N SER A 132 -0.28 5.78 11.30
CA SER A 132 0.45 5.32 12.49
C SER A 132 1.90 5.83 12.48
N SER A 133 2.60 5.70 11.34
CA SER A 133 3.97 6.19 11.19
C SER A 133 4.08 7.70 11.35
N LEU A 134 3.15 8.46 10.77
CA LEU A 134 3.07 9.92 10.94
C LEU A 134 2.93 10.33 12.40
N VAL A 135 1.97 9.72 13.11
CA VAL A 135 1.70 10.09 14.50
C VAL A 135 2.90 9.76 15.39
N ILE A 136 3.50 8.57 15.21
CA ILE A 136 4.63 8.11 16.01
C ILE A 136 5.86 9.00 15.77
N VAL A 137 6.24 9.24 14.51
CA VAL A 137 7.44 10.01 14.18
C VAL A 137 7.30 11.48 14.57
N LYS A 138 6.10 12.07 14.47
CA LYS A 138 5.84 13.46 14.89
C LYS A 138 6.13 13.71 16.37
N ARG A 139 6.18 12.66 17.20
CA ARG A 139 6.59 12.75 18.62
C ARG A 139 8.08 12.99 18.79
N LEU A 140 8.90 12.65 17.78
CA LEU A 140 10.34 12.85 17.82
C LEU A 140 10.74 14.31 17.64
N LYS A 141 9.83 15.17 17.15
CA LYS A 141 10.07 16.61 16.93
C LYS A 141 11.33 16.88 16.09
N LEU A 142 11.45 16.10 15.02
CA LEU A 142 12.52 16.26 14.03
C LEU A 142 12.25 17.47 13.15
N HIS A 143 13.31 17.98 12.51
CA HIS A 143 13.16 18.96 11.45
C HIS A 143 12.42 18.35 10.25
N SER A 144 11.59 19.14 9.55
CA SER A 144 10.61 18.60 8.58
C SER A 144 11.18 17.67 7.49
N PRO A 145 12.34 17.93 6.85
CA PRO A 145 12.92 16.97 5.90
C PRO A 145 13.26 15.62 6.54
N ALA A 146 13.80 15.61 7.76
CA ALA A 146 14.09 14.37 8.48
C ALA A 146 12.79 13.65 8.91
N GLU A 147 11.76 14.40 9.30
CA GLU A 147 10.42 13.86 9.58
C GLU A 147 9.84 13.17 8.34
N CYS A 148 9.90 13.79 7.15
CA CYS A 148 9.39 13.20 5.91
C CYS A 148 10.00 11.81 5.62
N PHE A 149 11.32 11.72 5.65
CA PHE A 149 12.03 10.48 5.32
C PHE A 149 11.88 9.42 6.42
N LEU A 150 11.83 9.82 7.69
CA LEU A 150 11.62 8.87 8.78
C LEU A 150 10.18 8.31 8.77
N VAL A 151 9.17 9.13 8.50
CA VAL A 151 7.79 8.64 8.33
C VAL A 151 7.71 7.63 7.19
N ALA A 152 8.31 7.98 6.04
CA ALA A 152 8.37 7.07 4.89
C ALA A 152 9.09 5.76 5.24
N LEU A 153 10.22 5.82 5.93
CA LEU A 153 10.99 4.65 6.34
C LEU A 153 10.17 3.76 7.27
N CYS A 154 9.58 4.33 8.33
CA CYS A 154 8.77 3.59 9.30
C CYS A 154 7.56 2.93 8.63
N SER A 155 6.87 3.66 7.75
CA SER A 155 5.71 3.13 7.03
C SER A 155 6.10 2.01 6.08
N THR A 156 7.23 2.15 5.37
CA THR A 156 7.76 1.14 4.46
C THR A 156 8.17 -0.13 5.20
N VAL A 157 8.96 -0.01 6.27
CA VAL A 157 9.40 -1.18 7.05
C VAL A 157 8.22 -1.89 7.72
N ALA A 158 7.24 -1.14 8.24
CA ALA A 158 6.01 -1.71 8.79
C ALA A 158 5.19 -2.50 7.76
N ARG A 159 5.27 -2.12 6.48
CA ARG A 159 4.58 -2.78 5.36
C ARG A 159 5.32 -4.01 4.83
N ILE A 160 6.62 -4.17 5.05
CA ILE A 160 7.41 -5.31 4.52
C ILE A 160 6.82 -6.68 4.91
N PRO A 161 6.43 -6.96 6.17
CA PRO A 161 5.84 -8.25 6.54
C PRO A 161 4.58 -8.60 5.72
N TYR A 162 3.75 -7.60 5.44
CA TYR A 162 2.58 -7.75 4.56
C TYR A 162 2.99 -8.08 3.12
N GLU A 163 4.05 -7.45 2.61
CA GLU A 163 4.54 -7.70 1.25
C GLU A 163 5.15 -9.10 1.09
N ILE A 164 5.94 -9.55 2.08
CA ILE A 164 6.52 -10.90 2.13
C ILE A 164 5.41 -11.95 2.11
N LEU A 165 4.47 -11.85 3.07
CA LEU A 165 3.38 -12.81 3.18
C LEU A 165 2.45 -12.75 1.98
N GLY A 166 2.10 -11.54 1.53
CA GLY A 166 1.17 -11.36 0.43
C GLY A 166 1.68 -11.91 -0.89
N THR A 167 2.98 -11.77 -1.17
CA THR A 167 3.59 -12.39 -2.35
C THR A 167 3.60 -13.91 -2.23
N LYS A 168 4.03 -14.44 -1.08
CA LYS A 168 4.19 -15.89 -0.88
C LYS A 168 2.86 -16.64 -0.80
N LEU A 169 1.84 -16.01 -0.23
CA LEU A 169 0.48 -16.55 -0.07
C LEU A 169 -0.46 -16.08 -1.19
N VAL A 170 0.08 -15.51 -2.26
CA VAL A 170 -0.68 -15.14 -3.47
C VAL A 170 -1.87 -14.20 -3.17
N TRP A 171 -1.73 -13.34 -2.14
CA TRP A 171 -2.66 -12.23 -1.89
C TRP A 171 -2.60 -11.21 -3.02
N PHE A 172 -1.46 -11.15 -3.69
CA PHE A 172 -1.27 -10.47 -4.95
C PHE A 172 -0.10 -11.11 -5.69
N THR A 173 -0.10 -10.96 -7.00
CA THR A 173 0.96 -11.40 -7.90
C THR A 173 1.62 -10.21 -8.57
N TRP A 174 2.91 -10.34 -8.79
CA TRP A 174 3.71 -9.37 -9.52
C TRP A 174 3.77 -9.75 -10.99
N HIS A 175 3.91 -8.75 -11.85
CA HIS A 175 4.21 -8.93 -13.25
C HIS A 175 5.45 -9.81 -13.44
N THR A 176 5.49 -10.64 -14.46
CA THR A 176 6.61 -11.58 -14.69
C THR A 176 7.90 -10.89 -15.15
N ASP A 177 7.82 -9.95 -16.11
CA ASP A 177 9.00 -9.31 -16.73
C ASP A 177 9.13 -7.79 -16.50
N HIS A 178 8.34 -7.20 -15.58
CA HIS A 178 8.38 -5.74 -15.41
C HIS A 178 9.74 -5.27 -14.82
N PRO A 179 10.39 -4.22 -15.32
CA PRO A 179 11.70 -3.78 -14.82
C PRO A 179 11.73 -3.48 -13.32
N PHE A 180 10.63 -2.93 -12.78
CA PHE A 180 10.49 -2.68 -11.33
C PHE A 180 10.40 -3.96 -10.48
N VAL A 181 10.10 -5.13 -11.05
CA VAL A 181 9.89 -6.36 -10.25
C VAL A 181 10.95 -7.43 -10.47
N LYS A 182 11.93 -7.18 -11.35
CA LYS A 182 13.03 -8.12 -11.64
C LYS A 182 13.88 -8.42 -10.42
N GLN A 183 14.21 -7.41 -9.63
CA GLN A 183 15.03 -7.58 -8.43
C GLN A 183 14.18 -7.73 -7.19
N LYS A 184 14.30 -8.90 -6.57
CA LYS A 184 13.52 -9.29 -5.41
C LYS A 184 14.42 -9.58 -4.22
N LEU A 185 13.93 -9.27 -3.03
CA LEU A 185 14.49 -9.69 -1.75
C LEU A 185 13.37 -10.40 -0.98
N TYR A 186 13.55 -11.70 -0.66
CA TYR A 186 12.50 -12.54 -0.09
C TYR A 186 11.17 -12.43 -0.86
N HIS A 187 11.25 -12.59 -2.18
CA HIS A 187 10.12 -12.51 -3.12
C HIS A 187 9.51 -11.11 -3.30
N ILE A 188 9.89 -10.11 -2.51
CA ILE A 188 9.38 -8.74 -2.68
C ILE A 188 10.22 -7.96 -3.70
N PRO A 189 9.59 -7.33 -4.71
CA PRO A 189 10.22 -6.34 -5.57
C PRO A 189 10.80 -5.14 -4.80
N LEU A 190 12.13 -5.01 -4.81
CA LEU A 190 12.81 -3.92 -4.08
C LEU A 190 12.42 -2.53 -4.62
N SER A 191 12.29 -2.38 -5.94
CA SER A 191 11.87 -1.10 -6.53
C SER A 191 10.47 -0.67 -6.08
N VAL A 192 9.54 -1.60 -5.88
CA VAL A 192 8.16 -1.29 -5.45
C VAL A 192 8.16 -0.79 -4.00
N VAL A 193 9.01 -1.38 -3.15
CA VAL A 193 9.25 -0.91 -1.78
C VAL A 193 9.78 0.52 -1.78
N VAL A 194 10.74 0.83 -2.66
CA VAL A 194 11.29 2.19 -2.80
C VAL A 194 10.26 3.15 -3.40
N LEU A 195 9.48 2.75 -4.40
CA LEU A 195 8.39 3.57 -4.94
C LEU A 195 7.37 3.96 -3.85
N TYR A 196 6.98 3.00 -2.99
CA TYR A 196 6.13 3.30 -1.84
C TYR A 196 6.78 4.30 -0.88
N PHE A 197 8.06 4.12 -0.58
CA PHE A 197 8.84 5.05 0.23
C PHE A 197 8.80 6.48 -0.32
N TRP A 198 9.10 6.68 -1.61
CA TRP A 198 9.09 7.99 -2.24
C TRP A 198 7.70 8.63 -2.25
N SER A 199 6.65 7.83 -2.47
CA SER A 199 5.25 8.28 -2.40
C SER A 199 4.90 8.84 -1.02
N VAL A 200 5.27 8.13 0.05
CA VAL A 200 5.03 8.59 1.43
C VAL A 200 5.89 9.79 1.77
N ALA A 201 7.17 9.82 1.38
CA ALA A 201 8.05 10.96 1.63
C ALA A 201 7.52 12.24 0.97
N CYS A 202 7.05 12.13 -0.28
CA CYS A 202 6.43 13.25 -1.01
C CYS A 202 5.13 13.68 -0.34
N PHE A 203 4.28 12.74 0.09
CA PHE A 203 3.06 13.06 0.84
C PHE A 203 3.36 13.95 2.06
N VAL A 204 4.33 13.56 2.89
CA VAL A 204 4.70 14.35 4.09
C VAL A 204 5.32 15.69 3.70
N ALA A 205 6.15 15.72 2.64
CA ALA A 205 6.76 16.96 2.16
C ALA A 205 5.72 17.97 1.67
N PHE A 206 4.75 17.53 0.85
CA PHE A 206 3.65 18.39 0.39
C PHE A 206 2.74 18.83 1.53
N LEU A 207 2.49 17.96 2.52
CA LEU A 207 1.74 18.32 3.71
C LEU A 207 2.43 19.46 4.47
N HIS A 208 3.73 19.34 4.75
CA HIS A 208 4.47 20.41 5.43
C HIS A 208 4.59 21.67 4.59
N LEU A 209 4.87 21.55 3.29
CA LEU A 209 4.99 22.69 2.39
C LEU A 209 3.67 23.47 2.33
N SER A 210 2.56 22.79 2.07
CA SER A 210 1.24 23.42 1.99
C SER A 210 0.82 24.03 3.33
N GLN A 211 1.10 23.36 4.46
CA GLN A 211 0.83 23.91 5.80
C GLN A 211 1.67 25.17 6.07
N ARG A 212 2.95 25.17 5.72
CA ARG A 212 3.83 26.34 5.89
C ARG A 212 3.38 27.54 5.05
N LEU A 213 2.85 27.28 3.84
CA LEU A 213 2.43 28.34 2.92
C LEU A 213 1.03 28.89 3.25
N LEU A 214 0.10 28.06 3.71
CA LEU A 214 -1.32 28.42 3.79
C LEU A 214 -1.85 28.57 5.21
N LEU A 215 -1.12 28.10 6.22
CA LEU A 215 -1.60 27.99 7.60
C LEU A 215 -0.62 28.60 8.61
N PRO A 216 -1.15 29.17 9.71
CA PRO A 216 -0.32 29.58 10.83
C PRO A 216 0.30 28.36 11.56
N PRO A 217 1.41 28.56 12.30
CA PRO A 217 2.09 27.48 13.01
C PRO A 217 1.19 26.83 14.08
N LEU A 218 0.35 27.62 14.74
CA LEU A 218 -0.63 27.14 15.72
C LEU A 218 -1.95 26.78 15.03
N TYR A 219 -2.56 25.69 15.48
CA TYR A 219 -3.84 25.24 14.95
C TYR A 219 -4.93 26.28 15.22
N ASN A 220 -5.69 26.63 14.18
CA ASN A 220 -6.83 27.54 14.26
C ASN A 220 -8.05 26.87 13.60
N TRP A 221 -9.07 26.55 14.39
CA TRP A 221 -10.28 25.87 13.92
C TRP A 221 -11.02 26.67 12.83
N LYS A 222 -10.90 28.01 12.82
CA LYS A 222 -11.53 28.86 11.80
C LYS A 222 -10.95 28.62 10.40
N LEU A 223 -9.75 28.04 10.31
CA LEU A 223 -9.07 27.74 9.05
C LEU A 223 -9.18 26.25 8.67
N PHE A 224 -10.18 25.53 9.19
CA PHE A 224 -10.34 24.10 8.91
C PHE A 224 -10.39 23.78 7.41
N ALA A 225 -11.03 24.63 6.60
CA ALA A 225 -11.10 24.43 5.15
C ALA A 225 -9.70 24.45 4.49
N ARG A 226 -8.79 25.31 4.99
CA ARG A 226 -7.40 25.35 4.52
C ARG A 226 -6.61 24.13 5.00
N GLU A 227 -6.85 23.66 6.22
CA GLU A 227 -6.26 22.41 6.74
C GLU A 227 -6.66 21.20 5.88
N ILE A 228 -7.94 21.10 5.53
CA ILE A 228 -8.44 20.05 4.62
C ILE A 228 -7.80 20.18 3.24
N ALA A 229 -7.74 21.40 2.68
CA ALA A 229 -7.12 21.63 1.38
C ALA A 229 -5.64 21.24 1.35
N CYS A 230 -4.85 21.60 2.37
CA CYS A 230 -3.45 21.18 2.51
C CYS A 230 -3.33 19.65 2.56
N CYS A 231 -4.19 19.01 3.36
CA CYS A 231 -4.24 17.56 3.51
C CYS A 231 -4.60 16.84 2.20
N TRP A 232 -5.58 17.33 1.45
CA TRP A 232 -6.00 16.71 0.20
C TRP A 232 -4.99 16.96 -0.93
N LEU A 233 -4.40 18.16 -0.97
CA LEU A 233 -3.30 18.46 -1.89
C LEU A 233 -2.13 17.49 -1.67
N ALA A 234 -1.74 17.26 -0.41
CA ALA A 234 -0.71 16.29 -0.07
C ALA A 234 -1.10 14.85 -0.48
N ALA A 235 -2.35 14.45 -0.25
CA ALA A 235 -2.86 13.13 -0.62
C ALA A 235 -2.84 12.87 -2.13
N ILE A 236 -3.08 13.90 -2.94
CA ILE A 236 -3.06 13.81 -4.41
C ILE A 236 -1.63 13.91 -4.93
N CYS A 237 -0.87 14.93 -4.52
CA CYS A 237 0.48 15.16 -5.03
C CYS A 237 1.49 14.11 -4.55
N GLY A 238 1.32 13.55 -3.34
CA GLY A 238 2.24 12.57 -2.77
C GLY A 238 2.49 11.35 -3.65
N PRO A 239 1.46 10.54 -4.00
CA PRO A 239 1.61 9.39 -4.87
C PRO A 239 2.05 9.76 -6.29
N LEU A 240 1.50 10.83 -6.86
CA LEU A 240 1.78 11.23 -8.25
C LEU A 240 3.22 11.70 -8.41
N VAL A 241 3.65 12.66 -7.60
CA VAL A 241 5.03 13.19 -7.66
C VAL A 241 6.02 12.14 -7.16
N GLY A 242 5.66 11.36 -6.15
CA GLY A 242 6.49 10.25 -5.67
C GLY A 242 6.76 9.21 -6.74
N TYR A 243 5.74 8.84 -7.54
CA TYR A 243 5.90 7.98 -8.71
C TYR A 243 6.86 8.59 -9.74
N LEU A 244 6.65 9.86 -10.11
CA LEU A 244 7.49 10.53 -11.10
C LEU A 244 8.95 10.63 -10.66
N LEU A 245 9.20 11.01 -9.40
CA LEU A 245 10.56 11.08 -8.87
C LEU A 245 11.21 9.70 -8.83
N PHE A 246 10.48 8.68 -8.40
CA PHE A 246 10.96 7.30 -8.39
C PHE A 246 11.29 6.81 -9.81
N GLU A 247 10.38 6.94 -10.78
CA GLU A 247 10.57 6.46 -12.15
C GLU A 247 11.79 7.12 -12.80
N ASN A 248 11.92 8.45 -12.65
CA ASN A 248 13.08 9.18 -13.16
C ASN A 248 14.38 8.76 -12.49
N ALA A 249 14.38 8.60 -11.16
CA ALA A 249 15.56 8.16 -10.44
C ALA A 249 15.93 6.71 -10.78
N PHE A 250 14.95 5.85 -11.05
CA PHE A 250 15.16 4.47 -11.52
C PHE A 250 15.76 4.44 -12.93
N VAL A 251 15.21 5.20 -13.88
CA VAL A 251 15.74 5.30 -15.25
C VAL A 251 17.16 5.86 -15.24
N LEU A 252 17.39 6.94 -14.49
CA LEU A 252 18.73 7.54 -14.34
C LEU A 252 19.72 6.53 -13.74
N SER A 253 19.30 5.81 -12.70
CA SER A 253 20.12 4.76 -12.08
C SER A 253 20.42 3.62 -13.05
N HIS A 254 19.45 3.24 -13.88
CA HIS A 254 19.66 2.22 -14.89
C HIS A 254 20.65 2.69 -15.95
N TRP A 255 20.56 3.95 -16.37
CA TRP A 255 21.50 4.53 -17.33
C TRP A 255 22.93 4.65 -16.76
N LEU A 256 23.08 5.08 -15.50
CA LEU A 256 24.38 5.27 -14.86
C LEU A 256 25.06 3.96 -14.44
N PHE A 257 24.29 3.01 -13.92
CA PHE A 257 24.82 1.82 -13.24
C PHE A 257 24.43 0.50 -13.90
N SER A 258 23.76 0.53 -15.06
CA SER A 258 23.13 -0.64 -15.70
C SER A 258 22.07 -1.33 -14.83
N ASN A 259 21.73 -0.74 -13.67
CA ASN A 259 20.90 -1.35 -12.65
C ASN A 259 20.05 -0.30 -11.93
N GLY A 260 18.80 -0.13 -12.39
CA GLY A 260 17.89 0.88 -11.87
C GLY A 260 17.52 0.66 -10.40
N THR A 261 17.25 -0.59 -10.00
CA THR A 261 16.79 -0.91 -8.64
C THR A 261 17.87 -0.65 -7.60
N ILE A 262 19.10 -1.15 -7.81
CA ILE A 262 20.18 -0.97 -6.82
C ILE A 262 20.55 0.51 -6.71
N GLY A 263 20.66 1.23 -7.84
CA GLY A 263 20.98 2.65 -7.82
C GLY A 263 19.94 3.47 -7.07
N VAL A 264 18.64 3.25 -7.32
CA VAL A 264 17.57 4.01 -6.66
C VAL A 264 17.46 3.66 -5.17
N LEU A 265 17.74 2.40 -4.80
CA LEU A 265 17.81 1.96 -3.41
C LEU A 265 18.98 2.64 -2.68
N ALA A 266 20.17 2.62 -3.27
CA ALA A 266 21.37 3.24 -2.70
C ALA A 266 21.19 4.76 -2.52
N MET A 267 20.65 5.45 -3.53
CA MET A 267 20.29 6.87 -3.42
C MET A 267 19.32 7.12 -2.26
N SER A 268 18.26 6.31 -2.17
CA SER A 268 17.26 6.45 -1.10
C SER A 268 17.87 6.24 0.29
N GLN A 269 18.75 5.25 0.44
CA GLN A 269 19.46 4.96 1.69
C GLN A 269 20.42 6.08 2.08
N LEU A 270 21.20 6.61 1.13
CA LEU A 270 22.11 7.74 1.38
C LEU A 270 21.34 8.99 1.82
N ILE A 271 20.25 9.33 1.14
CA ILE A 271 19.41 10.47 1.52
C ILE A 271 18.81 10.26 2.92
N CYS A 272 18.29 9.06 3.20
CA CYS A 272 17.79 8.72 4.53
C CYS A 272 18.88 8.90 5.58
N PHE A 273 20.05 8.31 5.37
CA PHE A 273 21.16 8.36 6.32
C PHE A 273 21.58 9.81 6.62
N HIS A 274 21.79 10.63 5.59
CA HIS A 274 22.17 12.03 5.77
C HIS A 274 21.09 12.84 6.49
N LEU A 275 19.82 12.70 6.11
CA LEU A 275 18.72 13.45 6.72
C LEU A 275 18.40 13.00 8.13
N LEU A 276 18.57 11.71 8.46
CA LEU A 276 18.37 11.20 9.81
C LEU A 276 19.48 11.66 10.75
N ILE A 277 20.74 11.66 10.30
CA ILE A 277 21.85 12.22 11.06
C ILE A 277 21.61 13.71 11.30
N PHE A 278 21.31 14.46 10.24
CA PHE A 278 21.00 15.88 10.36
C PHE A 278 19.81 16.13 11.30
N GLY A 279 18.74 15.33 11.18
CA GLY A 279 17.55 15.42 12.02
C GLY A 279 17.83 15.10 13.49
N TYR A 280 18.73 14.16 13.77
CA TYR A 280 19.16 13.84 15.13
C TYR A 280 19.88 15.03 15.78
N PHE A 281 20.82 15.66 15.05
CA PHE A 281 21.57 16.81 15.56
C PHE A 281 20.74 18.10 15.62
N THR A 282 19.69 18.22 14.82
CA THR A 282 18.81 19.41 14.79
C THR A 282 17.49 19.21 15.52
N ARG A 283 17.41 18.16 16.36
CA ARG A 283 16.19 17.84 17.10
C ARG A 283 15.80 18.98 18.04
N GLN A 284 14.52 19.37 18.01
CA GLN A 284 14.01 20.42 18.89
C GLN A 284 13.84 19.87 20.32
N PRO A 285 14.16 20.66 21.37
CA PRO A 285 13.98 20.23 22.75
C PRO A 285 12.50 19.93 23.03
N ALA A 286 12.22 18.69 23.44
CA ALA A 286 10.85 18.20 23.59
C ALA A 286 10.33 18.39 25.02
N LYS A 287 9.17 19.04 25.15
CA LYS A 287 8.24 18.71 26.25
C LYS A 287 7.55 17.40 25.89
N ALA A 288 7.43 16.49 26.85
CA ALA A 288 6.76 15.20 26.63
C ALA A 288 5.36 15.43 26.05
N SER A 289 5.08 14.83 24.89
CA SER A 289 3.74 14.84 24.30
C SER A 289 2.82 13.98 25.16
N ALA A 290 1.70 14.54 25.62
CA ALA A 290 0.67 13.83 26.39
C ALA A 290 -0.26 12.95 25.52
N VAL A 291 -0.03 12.89 24.20
CA VAL A 291 -0.88 12.12 23.27
C VAL A 291 -0.63 10.63 23.46
N SER A 292 -1.67 9.92 23.95
CA SER A 292 -1.67 8.47 24.08
C SER A 292 -1.65 7.78 22.71
N CYS A 293 -0.75 6.82 22.51
CA CYS A 293 -0.64 6.00 21.30
C CYS A 293 -1.11 4.55 21.50
N VAL A 294 -1.95 4.30 22.51
CA VAL A 294 -2.41 2.94 22.84
C VAL A 294 -3.12 2.29 21.66
N GLU A 295 -4.03 3.00 20.99
CA GLU A 295 -4.78 2.46 19.86
C GLU A 295 -3.87 2.05 18.69
N LEU A 296 -2.83 2.84 18.42
CA LEU A 296 -1.86 2.57 17.35
C LEU A 296 -0.96 1.39 17.69
N ASN A 297 -0.51 1.29 18.95
CA ASN A 297 0.29 0.15 19.42
C ASN A 297 -0.52 -1.15 19.41
N VAL A 298 -1.82 -1.08 19.77
CA VAL A 298 -2.73 -2.24 19.69
C VAL A 298 -2.95 -2.63 18.23
N ALA A 299 -3.15 -1.67 17.32
CA ALA A 299 -3.28 -1.96 15.89
C ALA A 299 -2.02 -2.66 15.34
N TRP A 300 -0.83 -2.17 15.70
CA TRP A 300 0.43 -2.81 15.34
C TRP A 300 0.55 -4.24 15.92
N LEU A 301 0.25 -4.42 17.21
CA LEU A 301 0.29 -5.73 17.85
C LEU A 301 -0.67 -6.72 17.19
N LEU A 302 -1.91 -6.32 16.92
CA LEU A 302 -2.90 -7.15 16.23
C LEU A 302 -2.38 -7.59 14.86
N GLN A 303 -1.77 -6.68 14.13
CA GLN A 303 -1.16 -6.97 12.84
C GLN A 303 -0.01 -7.97 12.95
N CYS A 304 0.93 -7.75 13.88
CA CYS A 304 2.05 -8.67 14.09
C CYS A 304 1.57 -10.08 14.47
N VAL A 305 0.64 -10.17 15.44
CA VAL A 305 0.09 -11.45 15.88
C VAL A 305 -0.61 -12.16 14.72
N CYS A 306 -1.44 -11.45 13.95
CA CYS A 306 -2.11 -12.00 12.78
C CYS A 306 -1.12 -12.54 11.75
N PHE A 307 -0.11 -11.75 11.38
CA PHE A 307 0.90 -12.15 10.41
C PHE A 307 1.74 -13.33 10.87
N LEU A 308 2.06 -13.41 12.17
CA LEU A 308 2.73 -14.58 12.73
C LEU A 308 1.82 -15.82 12.70
N ILE A 309 0.56 -15.70 13.12
CA ILE A 309 -0.40 -16.82 13.03
C ILE A 309 -0.50 -17.33 11.59
N ILE A 310 -0.65 -16.43 10.63
CA ILE A 310 -0.68 -16.75 9.20
C ILE A 310 0.62 -17.43 8.77
N ALA A 311 1.77 -16.88 9.12
CA ALA A 311 3.08 -17.42 8.73
C ALA A 311 3.31 -18.84 9.27
N PHE A 312 2.80 -19.16 10.48
CA PHE A 312 2.95 -20.49 11.08
C PHE A 312 1.88 -21.49 10.63
N ALA A 313 0.64 -21.06 10.47
CA ALA A 313 -0.50 -21.96 10.26
C ALA A 313 -0.82 -22.23 8.79
N VAL A 314 -0.45 -21.32 7.88
CA VAL A 314 -0.83 -21.43 6.46
C VAL A 314 0.25 -22.15 5.67
N ARG A 315 -0.17 -23.15 4.90
CA ARG A 315 0.65 -23.79 3.87
C ARG A 315 0.38 -23.13 2.51
N PRO A 316 1.38 -22.50 1.87
CA PRO A 316 1.21 -21.83 0.58
C PRO A 316 0.70 -22.75 -0.52
N GLU A 317 1.07 -24.03 -0.51
CA GLU A 317 0.66 -25.04 -1.48
C GLU A 317 -0.85 -25.36 -1.44
N GLU A 318 -1.53 -25.04 -0.34
CA GLU A 318 -2.98 -25.24 -0.20
C GLU A 318 -3.79 -24.03 -0.69
N ILE A 319 -3.10 -22.93 -1.03
CA ILE A 319 -3.75 -21.71 -1.47
C ILE A 319 -4.12 -21.79 -2.95
N VAL A 320 -5.39 -21.51 -3.22
CA VAL A 320 -5.93 -21.38 -4.56
C VAL A 320 -6.43 -19.94 -4.75
N SER A 321 -5.97 -19.27 -5.80
CA SER A 321 -6.35 -17.89 -6.11
C SER A 321 -6.97 -17.83 -7.51
N THR A 322 -8.30 -17.83 -7.56
CA THR A 322 -9.07 -17.64 -8.80
C THR A 322 -9.46 -16.19 -8.95
N GLY A 323 -9.05 -15.58 -10.07
CA GLY A 323 -9.36 -14.18 -10.29
C GLY A 323 -8.68 -13.57 -11.50
N LEU A 324 -8.65 -12.25 -11.49
CA LEU A 324 -7.97 -11.45 -12.48
C LEU A 324 -6.46 -11.43 -12.22
N HIS A 325 -5.68 -11.92 -13.18
CA HIS A 325 -4.22 -12.01 -13.11
C HIS A 325 -3.58 -11.43 -14.39
N GLN A 326 -2.25 -11.44 -14.48
CA GLN A 326 -1.55 -11.01 -15.70
C GLN A 326 -2.05 -11.85 -16.88
N PRO A 327 -2.43 -11.25 -18.02
CA PRO A 327 -3.00 -11.98 -19.14
C PRO A 327 -2.03 -13.08 -19.63
N ILE A 328 -2.54 -14.28 -19.86
CA ILE A 328 -1.82 -15.34 -20.56
C ILE A 328 -2.10 -15.20 -22.04
N GLY A 329 -1.08 -15.34 -22.89
CA GLY A 329 -1.19 -15.21 -24.34
C GLY A 329 0.08 -15.69 -25.05
N ARG A 330 0.36 -15.14 -26.22
CA ARG A 330 1.54 -15.52 -27.01
C ARG A 330 2.83 -15.04 -26.34
N CYS A 331 3.64 -16.00 -25.90
CA CYS A 331 4.96 -15.76 -25.33
C CYS A 331 5.88 -14.95 -26.25
N GLY A 332 6.76 -14.14 -25.66
CA GLY A 332 7.71 -13.29 -26.37
C GLY A 332 7.11 -12.02 -27.00
N THR A 333 5.79 -11.77 -26.83
CA THR A 333 5.18 -10.51 -27.25
C THR A 333 5.62 -9.40 -26.31
N ARG A 334 6.55 -8.56 -26.76
CA ARG A 334 7.03 -7.39 -26.00
C ARG A 334 6.22 -6.14 -26.33
N ILE A 335 6.05 -5.30 -25.31
CA ILE A 335 5.51 -3.96 -25.43
C ILE A 335 6.56 -2.98 -24.91
N ALA A 336 6.78 -1.91 -25.67
CA ALA A 336 7.52 -0.76 -25.20
C ALA A 336 6.54 0.13 -24.44
N THR A 337 6.89 0.46 -23.21
CA THR A 337 6.07 1.37 -22.42
C THR A 337 6.77 2.72 -22.31
N PRO A 338 6.10 3.83 -22.69
CA PRO A 338 6.72 5.14 -22.61
C PRO A 338 6.94 5.51 -21.14
N ALA A 339 8.17 5.86 -20.75
CA ALA A 339 8.40 6.56 -19.49
C ALA A 339 7.96 8.02 -19.64
N MET A 340 7.49 8.63 -18.55
CA MET A 340 6.81 9.92 -18.67
C MET A 340 7.76 11.09 -18.99
N LEU A 341 9.05 10.97 -18.64
CA LEU A 341 10.06 12.02 -18.86
C LEU A 341 11.31 11.55 -19.64
N LEU A 342 11.66 10.27 -19.57
CA LEU A 342 12.87 9.68 -20.15
C LEU A 342 12.53 8.52 -21.09
N SER A 343 13.55 7.84 -21.64
CA SER A 343 13.35 6.64 -22.45
C SER A 343 12.61 5.55 -21.67
N GLY A 344 11.58 4.97 -22.31
CA GLY A 344 10.79 3.88 -21.77
C GLY A 344 11.54 2.56 -21.61
N PHE A 345 10.84 1.55 -21.13
CA PHE A 345 11.34 0.17 -21.02
C PHE A 345 10.54 -0.77 -21.91
N GLU A 346 11.15 -1.90 -22.27
CA GLU A 346 10.43 -3.02 -22.86
C GLU A 346 10.12 -4.06 -21.79
N MET A 347 8.93 -4.66 -21.89
CA MET A 347 8.52 -5.78 -21.06
C MET A 347 7.59 -6.72 -21.83
N GLU A 348 7.52 -7.98 -21.40
CA GLU A 348 6.54 -8.92 -21.92
C GLU A 348 5.11 -8.50 -21.59
N ARG A 349 4.22 -8.52 -22.59
CA ARG A 349 2.79 -8.23 -22.37
C ARG A 349 2.07 -9.37 -21.66
N PHE A 350 2.43 -10.60 -21.98
CA PHE A 350 1.74 -11.80 -21.54
C PHE A 350 2.61 -12.64 -20.62
N MET A 351 2.00 -13.30 -19.65
CA MET A 351 2.67 -14.32 -18.86
C MET A 351 2.78 -15.63 -19.65
N CYS A 352 3.91 -16.32 -19.50
CA CYS A 352 4.22 -17.57 -20.17
C CYS A 352 4.04 -18.78 -19.26
N PRO A 353 3.03 -19.65 -19.49
CA PRO A 353 2.82 -20.85 -18.68
C PRO A 353 4.00 -21.84 -18.71
N ARG A 354 4.88 -21.78 -19.72
CA ARG A 354 6.06 -22.65 -19.81
C ARG A 354 7.20 -22.25 -18.85
N LEU A 355 7.21 -21.01 -18.37
CA LEU A 355 8.23 -20.47 -17.47
C LEU A 355 7.78 -20.49 -15.99
N VAL A 356 6.75 -21.28 -15.68
CA VAL A 356 6.09 -21.33 -14.36
C VAL A 356 7.03 -21.71 -13.23
N GLU A 357 8.09 -22.47 -13.49
CA GLU A 357 9.10 -22.80 -12.48
C GLU A 357 9.75 -21.55 -11.85
N SER A 358 9.89 -20.47 -12.62
CA SER A 358 10.49 -19.21 -12.15
C SER A 358 9.55 -18.29 -11.35
N TYR A 359 8.26 -18.63 -11.26
CA TYR A 359 7.25 -17.81 -10.60
C TYR A 359 6.98 -18.25 -9.15
N GLU A 360 6.35 -17.39 -8.35
CA GLU A 360 5.99 -17.66 -6.95
C GLU A 360 4.76 -18.58 -6.78
N PHE A 361 4.09 -18.84 -7.89
CA PHE A 361 2.90 -19.66 -8.01
C PHE A 361 3.05 -20.61 -9.19
N ASP A 362 2.20 -21.62 -9.25
CA ASP A 362 2.09 -22.52 -10.40
C ASP A 362 0.62 -22.90 -10.66
N PHE A 363 0.42 -23.97 -11.43
CA PHE A 363 -0.89 -24.49 -11.78
C PHE A 363 -1.13 -25.89 -11.22
N HIS A 364 -0.43 -26.35 -10.18
CA HIS A 364 -0.55 -27.76 -9.73
C HIS A 364 -1.98 -28.17 -9.32
N CYS A 365 -2.79 -27.21 -8.84
CA CYS A 365 -4.18 -27.40 -8.45
C CYS A 365 -5.18 -27.32 -9.61
N THR A 366 -4.74 -26.99 -10.83
CA THR A 366 -5.61 -26.83 -12.01
C THR A 366 -4.89 -27.28 -13.30
N ARG A 367 -5.53 -27.14 -14.47
CA ARG A 367 -4.84 -27.30 -15.75
C ARG A 367 -4.31 -25.95 -16.20
N ALA A 368 -3.05 -25.90 -16.62
CA ALA A 368 -2.45 -24.69 -17.16
C ALA A 368 -3.29 -24.16 -18.35
N PRO A 369 -3.66 -22.87 -18.38
CA PRO A 369 -4.44 -22.30 -19.47
C PRO A 369 -3.67 -22.33 -20.81
N SER A 370 -4.39 -22.45 -21.92
CA SER A 370 -3.80 -22.44 -23.27
C SER A 370 -3.36 -21.03 -23.69
N GLU A 371 -2.20 -20.95 -24.35
CA GLU A 371 -1.61 -19.70 -24.89
C GLU A 371 -2.36 -19.12 -26.11
N HIS A 372 -3.32 -19.86 -26.68
CA HIS A 372 -3.91 -19.53 -27.98
C HIS A 372 -4.88 -18.35 -27.93
N LYS A 373 -5.51 -18.10 -26.79
CA LYS A 373 -6.45 -16.99 -26.57
C LYS A 373 -5.99 -16.18 -25.36
N PRO A 374 -6.07 -14.84 -25.41
CA PRO A 374 -5.76 -14.03 -24.25
C PRO A 374 -6.78 -14.31 -23.15
N ILE A 375 -6.29 -14.76 -22.00
CA ILE A 375 -7.13 -15.05 -20.82
C ILE A 375 -6.58 -14.24 -19.65
N GLU A 376 -7.45 -13.43 -19.06
CA GLU A 376 -7.13 -12.59 -17.90
C GLU A 376 -7.68 -13.16 -16.58
N TRP A 377 -8.72 -14.01 -16.68
CA TRP A 377 -9.35 -14.63 -15.52
C TRP A 377 -9.00 -16.13 -15.46
N TYR A 378 -8.19 -16.53 -14.49
CA TYR A 378 -7.78 -17.93 -14.32
C TYR A 378 -7.41 -18.24 -12.87
N THR A 379 -7.16 -19.52 -12.60
CA THR A 379 -6.77 -20.02 -11.28
C THR A 379 -5.27 -20.24 -11.23
N ILE A 380 -4.65 -19.80 -10.14
CA ILE A 380 -3.26 -20.09 -9.79
C ILE A 380 -3.17 -20.67 -8.38
N CYS A 381 -2.07 -21.37 -8.11
CA CYS A 381 -1.85 -22.10 -6.88
C CYS A 381 -0.53 -21.65 -6.25
N GLY A 382 -0.49 -21.48 -4.93
CA GLY A 382 0.75 -21.08 -4.25
C GLY A 382 1.81 -22.19 -4.29
N LYS A 383 3.08 -21.82 -4.28
CA LYS A 383 4.18 -22.79 -4.15
C LYS A 383 4.63 -22.97 -2.71
N ALA A 384 4.95 -24.20 -2.34
CA ALA A 384 5.47 -24.54 -1.01
C ALA A 384 6.68 -23.70 -0.59
N PHE A 385 6.90 -23.58 0.71
CA PHE A 385 8.10 -22.93 1.24
C PHE A 385 9.35 -23.75 0.92
N GLU A 386 10.39 -23.10 0.36
CA GLU A 386 11.70 -23.73 0.26
C GLU A 386 12.35 -23.88 1.65
N LYS A 387 12.26 -22.82 2.47
CA LYS A 387 12.83 -22.76 3.82
C LYS A 387 11.89 -22.01 4.77
N HIS A 388 10.89 -22.72 5.29
CA HIS A 388 9.85 -22.12 6.14
C HIS A 388 10.41 -21.47 7.41
N ALA A 389 11.39 -22.10 8.07
CA ALA A 389 11.99 -21.57 9.29
C ALA A 389 12.75 -20.23 9.05
N GLU A 390 13.51 -20.14 7.95
CA GLU A 390 14.22 -18.90 7.56
C GLU A 390 13.21 -17.77 7.30
N PHE A 391 12.15 -18.08 6.56
CA PHE A 391 11.05 -17.15 6.26
C PHE A 391 10.40 -16.57 7.54
N VAL A 392 10.05 -17.44 8.48
CA VAL A 392 9.44 -17.03 9.76
C VAL A 392 10.42 -16.20 10.61
N LEU A 393 11.70 -16.57 10.64
CA LEU A 393 12.73 -15.83 11.39
C LEU A 393 12.90 -14.41 10.85
N VAL A 394 12.91 -14.23 9.53
CA VAL A 394 13.00 -12.90 8.89
C VAL A 394 11.79 -12.03 9.26
N LEU A 395 10.59 -12.60 9.17
CA LEU A 395 9.36 -11.91 9.57
C LEU A 395 9.40 -11.48 11.05
N LEU A 396 9.78 -12.37 11.95
CA LEU A 396 9.95 -12.09 13.38
C LEU A 396 10.97 -10.97 13.62
N TRP A 397 12.12 -11.02 12.93
CA TRP A 397 13.17 -10.01 13.08
C TRP A 397 12.68 -8.62 12.68
N ILE A 398 12.04 -8.48 11.51
CA ILE A 398 11.49 -7.20 11.04
C ILE A 398 10.44 -6.68 12.01
N MET A 399 9.48 -7.52 12.40
CA MET A 399 8.41 -7.12 13.31
C MET A 399 8.94 -6.74 14.69
N THR A 400 9.95 -7.45 15.21
CA THR A 400 10.59 -7.13 16.49
C THR A 400 11.32 -5.80 16.42
N ALA A 401 12.07 -5.54 15.34
CA ALA A 401 12.78 -4.28 15.15
C ALA A 401 11.83 -3.08 15.11
N VAL A 402 10.71 -3.19 14.39
CA VAL A 402 9.68 -2.14 14.35
C VAL A 402 9.01 -1.98 15.71
N THR A 403 8.66 -3.09 16.37
CA THR A 403 8.04 -3.04 17.70
C THR A 403 8.95 -2.35 18.72
N ALA A 404 10.24 -2.68 18.72
CA ALA A 404 11.23 -2.05 19.60
C ALA A 404 11.32 -0.53 19.35
N ALA A 405 11.35 -0.11 18.08
CA ALA A 405 11.32 1.31 17.73
C ALA A 405 10.04 2.00 18.20
N GLN A 406 8.87 1.40 17.95
CA GLN A 406 7.58 1.95 18.34
C GLN A 406 7.43 2.06 19.86
N VAL A 407 7.80 1.03 20.62
CA VAL A 407 7.76 1.05 22.09
C VAL A 407 8.67 2.15 22.63
N ASN A 408 9.90 2.26 22.14
CA ASN A 408 10.85 3.27 22.58
C ASN A 408 10.33 4.71 22.32
N TRP A 409 9.66 4.94 21.19
CA TRP A 409 9.15 6.27 20.84
C TRP A 409 7.77 6.59 21.44
N CYS A 410 6.98 5.55 21.73
CA CYS A 410 5.66 5.73 22.31
C CYS A 410 5.66 5.76 23.84
N TRP A 411 6.61 5.09 24.49
CA TRP A 411 6.73 5.09 25.93
C TRP A 411 7.34 6.41 26.41
N PRO A 412 6.66 7.18 27.28
CA PRO A 412 7.32 8.28 27.95
C PRO A 412 8.33 7.67 28.91
N PHE A 413 9.60 7.58 28.51
CA PHE A 413 10.65 7.49 29.51
C PHE A 413 10.49 8.74 30.39
N LYS A 414 9.95 8.55 31.59
CA LYS A 414 10.25 9.39 32.74
C LYS A 414 11.76 9.21 32.96
N ASN A 415 12.58 9.84 32.13
CA ASN A 415 13.93 10.16 32.53
C ASN A 415 13.73 11.02 33.76
N GLY A 416 14.07 10.44 34.92
CA GLY A 416 14.08 11.12 36.19
C GLY A 416 14.95 12.35 36.04
N GLY A 417 14.33 13.48 35.72
CA GLY A 417 14.92 14.77 35.99
C GLY A 417 15.19 14.78 37.47
N LYS A 418 16.45 14.57 37.85
CA LYS A 418 16.97 15.04 39.13
C LYS A 418 16.41 16.45 39.27
N LYS A 419 15.57 16.66 40.28
CA LYS A 419 15.38 18.00 40.82
C LYS A 419 16.80 18.47 41.15
N LEU A 420 17.40 19.28 40.30
CA LEU A 420 18.45 20.18 40.77
C LEU A 420 17.77 20.95 41.89
N SER A 421 18.21 20.64 43.11
CA SER A 421 17.85 21.39 44.30
C SER A 421 18.03 22.85 43.95
N LYS A 422 16.96 23.62 44.17
CA LYS A 422 17.03 25.06 44.32
C LYS A 422 18.30 25.41 45.08
N ASP A 423 19.10 26.29 44.48
CA ASP A 423 19.98 27.18 45.21
C ASP A 423 19.25 27.63 46.48
N LYS A 424 19.85 27.29 47.62
CA LYS A 424 19.65 28.09 48.82
C LYS A 424 20.72 29.16 48.73
N ASP A 425 20.26 30.38 48.49
CA ASP A 425 20.98 31.59 48.84
C ASP A 425 21.42 31.49 50.32
N GLU A 426 22.72 31.50 50.55
CA GLU A 426 23.40 32.09 51.71
C GLU A 426 24.52 32.99 51.18
#